data_AF-A0AAU0QJG8-F1
#
_entry.id   AF-A0AAU0QJG8-F1
#
_cell.length_a   1.000
_cell.length_b   1.000
_cell.length_c   1.000
_cell.angle_alpha   90.00
_cell.angle_beta   90.00
_cell.angle_gamma   90.00
#
_symmetry.space_group_name_H-M   'P 1'
#
loop_
_entity.id
_entity.type
_entity.pdbx_description
1 polymer ?
#
loop_
_entity_poly.entity_id
_entity_poly.type
_entity_poly.pdbx_seq_one_letter_code
_entity_poly.pdbx_strand_id
1 'polypeptide(L)'
;MYRTDSAQLGRCQYVRLTHPQYAAVLVVDVDQTGTTGGNPSNLSPYVRGVTRSLVEHGIGPAWVGVNPESGKAQMLWLIDPVYADEAGSSPQMKLLVATSRVLGGLLDGDPHFAHGFSRSPFYAGNAPEAYRWYPQHHRVMRLGDLVKHARDLAGVAPQETPQPKQQFASGRELIEAVKARREQAVQARELFKSLDKELADLDDLGVDRIDGVKVLWINQSRAARDETAFRHALATAHRLREAGQRMTDAKIIDAYERAYNVAQAVGADSREPEMPPMRDRLTMARRVRGYVLSGRSARTGAKLRASEGVGARERKALATMGRRGGLKAAERWKDRNSDYAQEEIKKLEKANQQRQTKGRVTAREIANYFDDVFVQTGEYPAVAMAMTECRASRSTVLRAIKKAGIELPRGRRKKGVTP
;
A
#
# COMPACT_ATOMS: atom_id res chain seq x y z
N MET A 1 14.47 -16.72 22.45
CA MET A 1 13.62 -16.52 23.64
C MET A 1 14.47 -15.74 24.64
N TYR A 2 14.11 -14.49 24.95
CA TYR A 2 14.89 -13.62 25.83
C TYR A 2 14.69 -14.06 27.29
N ARG A 3 15.77 -14.12 28.09
CA ARG A 3 15.71 -14.44 29.53
C ARG A 3 15.09 -13.26 30.30
N THR A 4 13.79 -13.32 30.53
CA THR A 4 13.01 -12.31 31.26
C THR A 4 13.39 -12.18 32.73
N ASP A 5 14.03 -13.22 33.29
CA ASP A 5 14.24 -13.36 34.74
C ASP A 5 15.69 -12.98 35.12
N SER A 6 16.45 -12.42 34.18
CA SER A 6 17.85 -12.09 34.41
C SER A 6 17.98 -10.78 35.18
N ALA A 7 18.82 -10.77 36.22
CA ALA A 7 19.13 -9.56 36.98
C ALA A 7 19.74 -8.44 36.09
N GLN A 8 20.30 -8.79 34.93
CA GLN A 8 20.77 -7.82 33.95
C GLN A 8 19.63 -7.01 33.31
N LEU A 9 18.44 -7.62 33.08
CA LEU A 9 17.30 -6.93 32.49
C LEU A 9 16.84 -5.74 33.36
N GLY A 10 16.85 -5.93 34.68
CA GLY A 10 16.54 -4.89 35.66
C GLY A 10 17.48 -3.69 35.65
N ARG A 11 18.67 -3.82 35.04
CA ARG A 11 19.66 -2.74 34.93
C ARG A 11 19.59 -2.00 33.59
N CYS A 12 18.86 -2.52 32.61
CA CYS A 12 18.73 -1.93 31.29
C CYS A 12 17.63 -0.86 31.29
N GLN A 13 18.01 0.42 31.18
CA GLN A 13 17.04 1.52 31.04
C GLN A 13 16.29 1.49 29.70
N TYR A 14 16.87 0.86 28.68
CA TYR A 14 16.29 0.73 27.35
C TYR A 14 16.15 -0.74 26.97
N VAL A 15 15.07 -1.04 26.26
CA VAL A 15 14.77 -2.40 25.80
C VAL A 15 14.19 -2.33 24.40
N ARG A 16 14.49 -3.34 23.58
CA ARG A 16 13.92 -3.47 22.25
C ARG A 16 12.66 -4.33 22.30
N LEU A 17 11.49 -3.70 22.43
CA LEU A 17 10.19 -4.39 22.47
C LEU A 17 9.67 -4.76 21.08
N THR A 18 10.20 -4.14 20.03
CA THR A 18 9.75 -4.37 18.64
C THR A 18 10.90 -4.84 17.75
N HIS A 19 10.63 -5.86 16.93
CA HIS A 19 11.59 -6.43 15.99
C HIS A 19 11.07 -6.28 14.54
N PRO A 20 11.95 -6.00 13.54
CA PRO A 20 11.51 -5.83 12.15
C PRO A 20 10.79 -7.05 11.56
N GLN A 21 11.10 -8.25 12.06
CA GLN A 21 10.45 -9.49 11.62
C GLN A 21 9.27 -9.93 12.51
N TYR A 22 9.12 -9.33 13.69
CA TYR A 22 8.17 -9.77 14.70
C TYR A 22 7.79 -8.64 15.66
N ALA A 23 6.50 -8.41 15.88
CA ALA A 23 6.04 -7.52 16.93
C ALA A 23 4.80 -8.09 17.63
N ALA A 24 4.84 -8.09 18.96
CA ALA A 24 3.69 -8.39 19.83
C ALA A 24 3.31 -7.21 20.74
N VAL A 25 4.07 -6.12 20.64
CA VAL A 25 3.84 -4.88 21.38
C VAL A 25 3.92 -3.73 20.38
N LEU A 26 3.01 -2.76 20.51
CA LEU A 26 3.08 -1.48 19.82
C LEU A 26 3.49 -0.42 20.85
N VAL A 27 4.49 0.38 20.50
CA VAL A 27 5.04 1.45 21.35
C VAL A 27 4.77 2.80 20.69
N VAL A 28 4.24 3.74 21.46
CA VAL A 28 4.10 5.16 21.05
C VAL A 28 4.86 6.02 22.04
N ASP A 29 5.77 6.83 21.52
CA ASP A 29 6.46 7.87 22.30
C ASP A 29 5.65 9.16 22.24
N VAL A 30 5.54 9.85 23.36
CA VAL A 30 4.71 11.04 23.54
C VAL A 30 5.61 12.17 24.01
N ASP A 31 5.86 13.12 23.12
CA ASP A 31 6.80 14.22 23.34
C ASP A 31 6.19 15.44 24.06
N GLN A 32 4.87 15.46 24.16
CA GLN A 32 4.13 16.48 24.89
C GLN A 32 4.58 16.54 26.35
N THR A 33 5.09 17.70 26.74
CA THR A 33 5.63 17.93 28.08
C THR A 33 4.48 18.09 29.07
N GLY A 34 4.60 17.41 30.21
CA GLY A 34 3.63 17.41 31.28
C GLY A 34 4.09 18.25 32.47
N THR A 35 3.83 17.73 33.66
CA THR A 35 4.33 18.27 34.93
C THR A 35 5.28 17.27 35.59
N THR A 36 6.09 17.73 36.53
CA THR A 36 6.98 16.88 37.31
C THR A 36 6.17 15.99 38.27
N GLY A 37 6.60 14.73 38.46
CA GLY A 37 6.04 13.82 39.46
C GLY A 37 5.92 12.36 38.99
N GLY A 38 5.96 12.12 37.68
CA GLY A 38 6.05 10.77 37.10
C GLY A 38 4.80 9.92 37.31
N ASN A 39 3.64 10.52 37.54
CA ASN A 39 2.35 9.83 37.60
C ASN A 39 1.55 10.07 36.30
N PRO A 40 0.56 9.24 35.97
CA PRO A 40 -0.34 9.52 34.84
C PRO A 40 -1.10 10.85 34.97
N SER A 41 -1.32 11.32 36.20
CA SER A 41 -1.88 12.66 36.46
C SER A 41 -0.95 13.78 35.98
N ASN A 42 0.36 13.52 35.90
CA ASN A 42 1.37 14.46 35.47
C ASN A 42 1.53 14.57 33.95
N LEU A 43 0.81 13.76 33.16
CA LEU A 43 0.74 13.91 31.71
C LEU A 43 0.19 15.30 31.34
N SER A 44 0.53 15.78 30.14
CA SER A 44 -0.06 17.02 29.63
C SER A 44 -1.60 16.91 29.60
N PRO A 45 -2.35 18.01 29.86
CA PRO A 45 -3.81 17.96 29.86
C PRO A 45 -4.41 17.41 28.55
N TYR A 46 -3.78 17.73 27.42
CA TYR A 46 -4.15 17.21 26.10
C TYR A 46 -3.96 15.69 26.03
N VAL A 47 -2.76 15.18 26.32
CA VAL A 47 -2.45 13.75 26.26
C VAL A 47 -3.37 12.98 27.19
N ARG A 48 -3.60 13.49 28.41
CA ARG A 48 -4.51 12.89 29.39
C ARG A 48 -5.96 12.83 28.87
N GLY A 49 -6.41 13.87 28.18
CA GLY A 49 -7.71 13.89 27.49
C GLY A 49 -7.80 12.81 26.42
N VAL A 50 -6.81 12.72 25.53
CA VAL A 50 -6.77 11.71 24.47
C VAL A 50 -6.69 10.29 25.05
N THR A 51 -5.85 10.05 26.06
CA THR A 51 -5.75 8.75 26.74
C THR A 51 -7.08 8.36 27.38
N ARG A 52 -7.81 9.29 28.00
CA ARG A 52 -9.15 9.03 28.55
C ARG A 52 -10.11 8.59 27.44
N SER A 53 -10.13 9.31 26.32
CA SER A 53 -10.98 8.94 25.17
C SER A 53 -10.63 7.55 24.63
N LEU A 54 -9.34 7.20 24.54
CA LEU A 54 -8.90 5.86 24.13
C LEU A 54 -9.41 4.77 25.09
N VAL A 55 -9.36 5.01 26.40
CA VAL A 55 -9.88 4.09 27.43
C VAL A 55 -11.40 3.94 27.30
N GLU A 56 -12.14 5.03 27.14
CA GLU A 56 -13.60 5.02 26.97
C GLU A 56 -14.04 4.23 25.72
N HIS A 57 -13.22 4.23 24.66
CA HIS A 57 -13.44 3.46 23.44
C HIS A 57 -12.87 2.02 23.51
N GLY A 58 -12.43 1.59 24.70
CA GLY A 58 -11.94 0.24 24.95
C GLY A 58 -10.59 -0.09 24.30
N ILE A 59 -9.85 0.93 23.86
CA ILE A 59 -8.54 0.80 23.20
C ILE A 59 -7.41 1.54 23.95
N GLY A 60 -7.56 1.69 25.28
CA GLY A 60 -6.54 2.28 26.13
C GLY A 60 -5.19 1.55 26.07
N PRO A 61 -4.07 2.22 26.40
CA PRO A 61 -2.77 1.58 26.49
C PRO A 61 -2.75 0.57 27.63
N ALA A 62 -2.09 -0.57 27.39
CA ALA A 62 -1.87 -1.58 28.40
C ALA A 62 -0.93 -1.09 29.50
N TRP A 63 0.10 -0.30 29.14
CA TRP A 63 1.06 0.27 30.08
C TRP A 63 1.35 1.72 29.71
N VAL A 64 1.52 2.57 30.73
CA VAL A 64 1.89 3.98 30.57
C VAL A 64 3.16 4.25 31.37
N GLY A 65 4.24 4.65 30.70
CA GLY A 65 5.49 5.09 31.32
C GLY A 65 5.55 6.60 31.33
N VAL A 66 5.82 7.22 32.47
CA VAL A 66 5.90 8.69 32.61
C VAL A 66 7.27 9.09 33.14
N ASN A 67 7.94 10.01 32.46
CA ASN A 67 9.18 10.62 32.90
C ASN A 67 8.89 11.51 34.13
N PRO A 68 9.54 11.28 35.27
CA PRO A 68 9.28 12.03 36.50
C PRO A 68 9.71 13.50 36.44
N GLU A 69 10.69 13.87 35.62
CA GLU A 69 11.19 15.23 35.50
C GLU A 69 10.34 16.07 34.52
N SER A 70 10.08 15.52 33.33
CA SER A 70 9.45 16.25 32.22
C SER A 70 7.96 15.97 32.03
N GLY A 71 7.43 14.90 32.61
CA GLY A 71 6.05 14.45 32.35
C GLY A 71 5.81 13.92 30.93
N LYS A 72 6.86 13.82 30.09
CA LYS A 72 6.83 13.09 28.81
C LYS A 72 6.50 11.62 29.05
N ALA A 73 5.95 10.94 28.05
CA ALA A 73 5.43 9.61 28.26
C ALA A 73 5.72 8.64 27.12
N GLN A 74 5.60 7.36 27.44
CA GLN A 74 5.62 6.29 26.47
C GLN A 74 4.47 5.34 26.79
N MET A 75 3.73 4.93 25.76
CA MET A 75 2.54 4.11 25.89
C MET A 75 2.72 2.80 25.13
N LEU A 76 2.31 1.69 25.76
CA LEU A 76 2.44 0.35 25.20
C LEU A 76 1.06 -0.29 25.03
N TRP A 77 0.84 -0.91 23.86
CA TRP A 77 -0.29 -1.79 23.61
C TRP A 77 0.21 -3.21 23.39
N LEU A 78 -0.44 -4.18 24.03
CA LEU A 78 -0.27 -5.59 23.70
C LEU A 78 -1.13 -5.89 22.47
N ILE A 79 -0.52 -6.45 21.43
CA ILE A 79 -1.19 -6.71 20.16
C ILE A 79 -1.05 -8.17 19.76
N ASP A 80 -1.96 -8.64 18.91
CA ASP A 80 -1.79 -9.94 18.27
C ASP A 80 -0.43 -9.97 17.55
N PRO A 81 0.38 -11.03 17.75
CA PRO A 81 1.71 -11.10 17.16
C PRO A 81 1.65 -10.99 15.63
N VAL A 82 2.43 -10.06 15.08
CA VAL A 82 2.59 -9.86 13.64
C VAL A 82 3.97 -10.27 13.18
N TYR A 83 4.01 -10.88 12.00
CA TYR A 83 5.22 -11.42 11.39
C TYR A 83 5.46 -10.76 10.04
N ALA A 84 6.73 -10.51 9.72
CA ALA A 84 7.14 -10.12 8.37
C ALA A 84 7.35 -11.37 7.49
N ASP A 85 7.20 -11.20 6.18
CA ASP A 85 7.62 -12.20 5.19
C ASP A 85 9.15 -12.20 4.99
N GLU A 86 9.65 -13.07 4.10
CA GLU A 86 11.07 -13.18 3.76
C GLU A 86 11.67 -11.87 3.22
N ALA A 87 10.85 -10.97 2.67
CA ALA A 87 11.27 -9.66 2.20
C ALA A 87 11.25 -8.60 3.32
N GLY A 88 10.95 -8.97 4.57
CA GLY A 88 10.91 -8.09 5.72
C GLY A 88 9.67 -7.19 5.77
N SER A 89 8.59 -7.55 5.05
CA SER A 89 7.33 -6.81 5.07
C SER A 89 6.14 -7.75 5.10
N SER A 90 4.94 -7.32 5.47
CA SER A 90 3.72 -8.12 5.30
C SER A 90 2.51 -7.19 5.33
N PRO A 91 1.32 -7.60 4.86
CA PRO A 91 0.10 -6.82 5.04
C PRO A 91 -0.13 -6.42 6.50
N GLN A 92 0.17 -7.32 7.44
CA GLN A 92 0.03 -7.12 8.87
C GLN A 92 1.09 -6.15 9.42
N MET A 93 2.35 -6.23 8.95
CA MET A 93 3.37 -5.24 9.30
C MET A 93 3.04 -3.86 8.74
N LYS A 94 2.43 -3.77 7.55
CA LYS A 94 1.93 -2.50 7.01
C LYS A 94 0.78 -1.94 7.86
N LEU A 95 -0.11 -2.81 8.34
CA LEU A 95 -1.18 -2.44 9.26
C LEU A 95 -0.63 -1.95 10.60
N LEU A 96 0.41 -2.60 11.14
CA LEU A 96 1.11 -2.17 12.36
C LEU A 96 1.67 -0.74 12.18
N VAL A 97 2.39 -0.48 11.09
CA VAL A 97 2.92 0.86 10.78
C VAL A 97 1.81 1.89 10.65
N ALA A 98 0.70 1.55 9.98
CA ALA A 98 -0.45 2.45 9.87
C ALA A 98 -1.10 2.72 11.23
N THR A 99 -1.22 1.71 12.09
CA THR A 99 -1.78 1.82 13.44
C THR A 99 -0.91 2.71 14.31
N SER A 100 0.41 2.50 14.30
CA SER A 100 1.39 3.32 15.01
C SER A 100 1.33 4.79 14.59
N ARG A 101 1.17 5.08 13.29
CA ARG A 101 1.02 6.45 12.79
C ARG A 101 -0.26 7.14 13.26
N VAL A 102 -1.39 6.42 13.28
CA VAL A 102 -2.67 6.99 13.73
C VAL A 102 -2.62 7.27 15.24
N LEU A 103 -2.15 6.31 16.04
CA LEU A 103 -2.02 6.49 17.49
C LEU A 103 -0.98 7.57 17.83
N GLY A 104 0.15 7.60 17.12
CA GLY A 104 1.15 8.66 17.24
C GLY A 104 0.56 10.03 16.93
N GLY A 105 -0.17 10.17 15.82
CA GLY A 105 -0.84 11.43 15.47
C GLY A 105 -1.87 11.89 16.50
N LEU A 106 -2.64 10.98 17.09
CA LEU A 106 -3.60 11.30 18.17
C LEU A 106 -2.90 11.84 19.42
N LEU A 107 -1.79 11.22 19.81
CA LEU A 107 -1.07 11.53 21.04
C LEU A 107 0.01 12.60 20.85
N ASP A 108 0.10 13.21 19.66
CA ASP A 108 1.16 14.14 19.26
C ASP A 108 2.57 13.54 19.49
N GLY A 109 2.70 12.27 19.10
CA GLY A 109 3.94 11.51 19.14
C GLY A 109 4.80 11.71 17.89
N ASP A 110 6.12 11.56 18.04
CA ASP A 110 7.10 11.76 16.97
C ASP A 110 6.86 10.81 15.77
N PRO A 111 6.58 11.33 14.56
CA PRO A 111 6.46 10.53 13.33
C PRO A 111 7.77 9.84 12.93
N HIS A 112 8.91 10.33 13.44
CA HIS A 112 10.26 9.89 13.14
C HIS A 112 10.86 8.97 14.21
N PHE A 113 10.09 8.57 15.24
CA PHE A 113 10.61 7.76 16.34
C PHE A 113 11.43 6.57 15.81
N ALA A 114 12.74 6.71 15.97
CA ALA A 114 13.72 5.92 15.28
C ALA A 114 13.96 4.59 16.02
N HIS A 115 13.64 3.49 15.35
CA HIS A 115 14.33 2.20 15.49
C HIS A 115 14.10 1.36 16.78
N GLY A 116 12.85 1.17 17.19
CA GLY A 116 12.42 -0.02 17.95
C GLY A 116 12.95 -0.19 19.39
N PHE A 117 13.71 0.77 19.90
CA PHE A 117 14.06 0.87 21.31
C PHE A 117 12.96 1.62 22.07
N SER A 118 12.66 1.16 23.27
CA SER A 118 11.69 1.70 24.21
C SER A 118 12.38 1.92 25.55
N ARG A 119 11.87 2.83 26.38
CA ARG A 119 12.20 2.82 27.80
C ARG A 119 11.75 1.48 28.38
N SER A 120 12.55 0.94 29.30
CA SER A 120 12.32 -0.38 29.84
C SER A 120 11.29 -0.34 30.96
N PRO A 121 10.13 -1.02 30.82
CA PRO A 121 9.21 -1.24 31.92
C PRO A 121 9.77 -2.17 33.00
N PHE A 122 10.91 -2.81 32.75
CA PHE A 122 11.55 -3.75 33.66
C PHE A 122 12.72 -3.13 34.42
N TYR A 123 13.05 -1.86 34.17
CA TYR A 123 14.14 -1.19 34.85
C TYR A 123 13.84 -1.01 36.34
N ALA A 124 14.77 -1.46 37.19
CA ALA A 124 14.67 -1.43 38.65
C ALA A 124 15.80 -0.61 39.30
N GLY A 125 16.57 0.14 38.51
CA GLY A 125 17.60 1.05 39.03
C GLY A 125 17.04 2.41 39.44
N ASN A 126 17.92 3.27 40.00
CA ASN A 126 17.54 4.53 40.63
C ASN A 126 17.82 5.77 39.77
N ALA A 127 17.92 5.61 38.45
CA ALA A 127 18.19 6.76 37.58
C ALA A 127 17.03 7.78 37.64
N PRO A 128 17.30 9.06 37.89
CA PRO A 128 16.27 10.08 38.11
C PRO A 128 15.37 10.30 36.88
N GLU A 129 15.91 10.12 35.68
CA GLU A 129 15.20 10.24 34.40
C GLU A 129 14.41 8.98 34.01
N ALA A 130 14.49 7.90 34.80
CA ALA A 130 13.84 6.65 34.48
C ALA A 130 12.31 6.78 34.55
N TYR A 131 11.65 6.24 33.52
CA TYR A 131 10.18 6.31 33.43
C TYR A 131 9.57 5.45 34.53
N ARG A 132 8.55 5.99 35.20
CA ARG A 132 7.69 5.22 36.11
C ARG A 132 6.57 4.59 35.29
N TRP A 133 6.50 3.26 35.33
CA TRP A 133 5.57 2.49 34.52
C TRP A 133 4.34 2.05 35.31
N TYR A 134 3.17 2.27 34.72
CA TYR A 134 1.87 1.95 35.31
C TYR A 134 1.14 0.94 34.42
N PRO A 135 1.04 -0.34 34.84
CA PRO A 135 0.24 -1.33 34.14
C PRO A 135 -1.26 -1.01 34.33
N GLN A 136 -2.00 -0.91 33.23
CA GLN A 136 -3.44 -0.63 33.20
C GLN A 136 -4.25 -1.91 32.99
N HIS A 137 -3.84 -2.75 32.03
CA HIS A 137 -4.49 -4.02 31.73
C HIS A 137 -3.57 -4.96 30.93
N HIS A 138 -3.97 -6.22 30.79
CA HIS A 138 -3.26 -7.26 30.04
C HIS A 138 -3.97 -7.68 28.74
N ARG A 139 -4.99 -6.94 28.29
CA ARG A 139 -5.74 -7.24 27.06
C ARG A 139 -4.84 -7.15 25.82
N VAL A 140 -4.83 -8.23 25.04
CA VAL A 140 -4.22 -8.27 23.70
C VAL A 140 -5.23 -7.76 22.68
N MET A 141 -4.82 -6.82 21.84
CA MET A 141 -5.68 -6.16 20.86
C MET A 141 -5.40 -6.64 19.43
N ARG A 142 -6.47 -6.89 18.68
CA ARG A 142 -6.40 -7.06 17.23
C ARG A 142 -6.05 -5.72 16.58
N LEU A 143 -5.01 -5.70 15.75
CA LEU A 143 -4.59 -4.47 15.07
C LEU A 143 -5.69 -3.83 14.22
N GLY A 144 -6.54 -4.65 13.60
CA GLY A 144 -7.68 -4.16 12.81
C GLY A 144 -8.68 -3.37 13.64
N ASP A 145 -9.02 -3.86 14.83
CA ASP A 145 -9.96 -3.19 15.74
C ASP A 145 -9.33 -1.95 16.35
N LEU A 146 -8.06 -2.05 16.76
CA LEU A 146 -7.29 -0.94 17.33
C LEU A 146 -7.21 0.24 16.35
N VAL A 147 -6.82 -0.01 15.10
CA VAL A 147 -6.70 1.08 14.10
C VAL A 147 -8.05 1.64 13.68
N LYS A 148 -9.11 0.82 13.70
CA LYS A 148 -10.47 1.27 13.40
C LYS A 148 -10.93 2.28 14.44
N HIS A 149 -10.94 1.89 15.72
CA HIS A 149 -11.36 2.77 16.81
C HIS A 149 -10.46 4.00 16.95
N ALA A 150 -9.14 3.87 16.69
CA ALA A 150 -8.23 5.01 16.70
C ALA A 150 -8.53 6.01 15.57
N ARG A 151 -8.92 5.55 14.37
CA ARG A 151 -9.32 6.45 13.28
C ARG A 151 -10.64 7.16 13.58
N ASP A 152 -11.61 6.42 14.11
CA ASP A 152 -12.90 6.97 14.52
C ASP A 152 -12.70 8.13 15.52
N LEU A 153 -11.82 7.93 16.51
CA LEU A 153 -11.41 8.96 17.49
C LEU A 153 -10.66 10.15 16.87
N ALA A 154 -9.81 9.91 15.89
CA ALA A 154 -9.05 10.97 15.22
C ALA A 154 -9.91 11.85 14.31
N GLY A 155 -11.22 11.60 14.21
CA GLY A 155 -12.08 12.24 13.21
C GLY A 155 -11.64 11.92 11.78
N VAL A 156 -10.74 10.94 11.61
CA VAL A 156 -10.37 10.42 10.32
C VAL A 156 -11.53 9.52 9.95
N ALA A 157 -12.50 10.11 9.23
CA ALA A 157 -13.60 9.36 8.62
C ALA A 157 -13.03 8.03 8.13
N PRO A 158 -13.69 6.89 8.42
CA PRO A 158 -13.19 5.61 7.97
C PRO A 158 -12.78 5.83 6.54
N GLN A 159 -11.50 5.59 6.23
CA GLN A 159 -11.22 5.18 4.88
C GLN A 159 -12.11 3.96 4.75
N GLU A 160 -13.33 4.15 4.22
CA GLU A 160 -13.91 3.23 3.29
C GLU A 160 -12.68 2.78 2.55
N THR A 161 -12.23 1.54 2.80
CA THR A 161 -11.29 0.88 1.91
C THR A 161 -11.85 1.25 0.56
N PRO A 162 -11.21 2.16 -0.20
CA PRO A 162 -11.89 2.70 -1.35
C PRO A 162 -12.15 1.45 -2.13
N GLN A 163 -13.44 1.09 -2.31
CA GLN A 163 -13.78 -0.02 -3.19
C GLN A 163 -12.96 0.29 -4.41
N PRO A 164 -11.94 -0.55 -4.75
CA PRO A 164 -10.77 -0.09 -5.48
C PRO A 164 -11.30 0.67 -6.65
N LYS A 165 -11.22 2.03 -6.56
CA LYS A 165 -11.99 2.88 -7.45
C LYS A 165 -11.58 2.40 -8.81
N GLN A 166 -12.53 1.93 -9.59
CA GLN A 166 -12.23 1.48 -10.92
C GLN A 166 -11.62 2.70 -11.59
N GLN A 167 -10.29 2.74 -11.68
CA GLN A 167 -9.54 3.95 -12.03
C GLN A 167 -9.89 4.41 -13.45
N PHE A 168 -10.49 3.50 -14.21
CA PHE A 168 -10.92 3.65 -15.57
C PHE A 168 -12.40 3.31 -15.63
N ALA A 169 -13.21 4.18 -16.22
CA ALA A 169 -14.63 3.96 -16.45
C ALA A 169 -14.89 2.78 -17.41
N SER A 170 -13.88 2.35 -18.17
CA SER A 170 -13.97 1.17 -19.03
C SER A 170 -12.62 0.47 -19.27
N GLY A 171 -12.68 -0.78 -19.75
CA GLY A 171 -11.48 -1.52 -20.17
C GLY A 171 -10.76 -0.88 -21.36
N ARG A 172 -11.45 -0.06 -22.18
CA ARG A 172 -10.83 0.68 -23.30
C ARG A 172 -9.96 1.81 -22.78
N GLU A 173 -10.46 2.57 -21.83
CA GLU A 173 -9.74 3.67 -21.19
C GLU A 173 -8.48 3.17 -20.46
N LEU A 174 -8.55 2.00 -19.82
CA LEU A 174 -7.36 1.33 -19.26
C LEU A 174 -6.31 1.02 -20.34
N ILE A 175 -6.73 0.53 -21.51
CA ILE A 175 -5.81 0.19 -22.60
C ILE A 175 -5.17 1.46 -23.19
N GLU A 176 -5.94 2.53 -23.37
CA GLU A 176 -5.46 3.82 -23.88
C GLU A 176 -4.50 4.50 -22.90
N ALA A 177 -4.83 4.53 -21.61
CA ALA A 177 -3.95 5.06 -20.58
C ALA A 177 -2.62 4.29 -20.52
N VAL A 178 -2.65 2.95 -20.68
CA VAL A 178 -1.43 2.13 -20.73
C VAL A 178 -0.60 2.40 -22.00
N LYS A 179 -1.25 2.66 -23.15
CA LYS A 179 -0.54 3.08 -24.37
C LYS A 179 0.12 4.44 -24.19
N ALA A 180 -0.62 5.43 -23.70
CA ALA A 180 -0.10 6.78 -23.44
C ALA A 180 1.07 6.76 -22.45
N ARG A 181 0.97 5.99 -21.36
CA ARG A 181 2.09 5.82 -20.40
C ARG A 181 3.30 5.14 -21.03
N ARG A 182 3.10 4.17 -21.94
CA ARG A 182 4.19 3.54 -22.68
C ARG A 182 4.87 4.54 -23.61
N GLU A 183 4.11 5.36 -24.31
CA GLU A 183 4.63 6.41 -25.21
C GLU A 183 5.40 7.47 -24.42
N GLN A 184 4.84 7.95 -23.30
CA GLN A 184 5.54 8.86 -22.38
C GLN A 184 6.83 8.25 -21.82
N ALA A 185 6.83 6.96 -21.47
CA ALA A 185 8.03 6.28 -20.98
C ALA A 185 9.09 6.10 -22.07
N VAL A 186 8.69 5.88 -23.33
CA VAL A 186 9.60 5.82 -24.48
C VAL A 186 10.17 7.20 -24.78
N GLN A 187 9.34 8.24 -24.85
CA GLN A 187 9.76 9.63 -25.06
C GLN A 187 10.67 10.13 -23.94
N ALA A 188 10.32 9.86 -22.68
CA ALA A 188 11.18 10.19 -21.54
C ALA A 188 12.51 9.44 -21.62
N ARG A 189 12.51 8.17 -22.03
CA ARG A 189 13.74 7.39 -22.21
C ARG A 189 14.61 7.92 -23.35
N GLU A 190 14.02 8.38 -24.44
CA GLU A 190 14.72 9.03 -25.55
C GLU A 190 15.28 10.39 -25.15
N LEU A 191 14.50 11.20 -24.42
CA LEU A 191 14.92 12.48 -23.85
C LEU A 191 16.05 12.30 -22.83
N PHE A 192 15.97 11.30 -21.95
CA PHE A 192 17.05 11.00 -21.02
C PHE A 192 18.29 10.47 -21.73
N LYS A 193 18.12 9.74 -22.84
CA LYS A 193 19.25 9.26 -23.64
C LYS A 193 19.91 10.39 -24.45
N SER A 194 19.16 11.42 -24.86
CA SER A 194 19.73 12.62 -25.46
C SER A 194 20.41 13.51 -24.42
N LEU A 195 19.82 13.68 -23.23
CA LEU A 195 20.42 14.41 -22.11
C LEU A 195 21.68 13.73 -21.56
N ASP A 196 21.70 12.40 -21.42
CA ASP A 196 22.91 11.66 -21.04
C ASP A 196 24.02 11.79 -22.10
N LYS A 197 23.66 12.04 -23.37
CA LYS A 197 24.62 12.31 -24.46
C LYS A 197 25.18 13.74 -24.39
N GLU A 198 24.34 14.73 -24.12
CA GLU A 198 24.76 16.11 -23.86
C GLU A 198 25.59 16.24 -22.56
N LEU A 199 25.27 15.46 -21.53
CA LEU A 199 26.05 15.38 -20.29
C LEU A 199 27.39 14.66 -20.48
N ALA A 200 27.47 13.71 -21.41
CA ALA A 200 28.74 13.10 -21.80
C ALA A 200 29.64 14.08 -22.56
N ASP A 201 29.06 14.95 -23.40
CA ASP A 201 29.79 16.02 -24.11
C ASP A 201 30.27 17.13 -23.15
N LEU A 202 29.57 17.37 -22.03
CA LEU A 202 30.01 18.28 -20.96
C LEU A 202 31.10 17.69 -20.06
N ASP A 203 31.27 16.36 -20.04
CA ASP A 203 32.28 15.66 -19.25
C ASP A 203 33.71 15.82 -19.84
N ASP A 204 33.81 16.29 -21.09
CA ASP A 204 35.05 16.62 -21.81
C ASP A 204 35.49 18.08 -21.65
N LEU A 205 34.65 18.96 -21.09
CA LEU A 205 35.02 20.32 -20.72
C LEU A 205 35.47 20.33 -19.24
N GLY A 206 36.76 20.09 -19.04
CA GLY A 206 37.41 19.86 -17.75
C GLY A 206 37.12 20.88 -16.65
N VAL A 207 36.07 20.62 -15.86
CA VAL A 207 35.81 21.30 -14.59
C VAL A 207 35.94 20.28 -13.46
N ASP A 208 37.03 20.43 -12.69
CA ASP A 208 37.34 19.82 -11.38
C ASP A 208 37.40 18.28 -11.30
N ARG A 209 38.30 17.65 -12.06
CA ARG A 209 38.76 16.27 -11.79
C ARG A 209 40.21 16.29 -11.32
N ILE A 210 40.46 15.72 -10.14
CA ILE A 210 41.81 15.53 -9.59
C ILE A 210 42.16 14.06 -9.81
N ASP A 211 43.25 13.78 -10.52
CA ASP A 211 43.67 12.43 -10.93
C ASP A 211 42.55 11.59 -11.60
N GLY A 212 41.70 12.26 -12.39
CA GLY A 212 40.57 11.62 -13.07
C GLY A 212 39.35 11.31 -12.18
N VAL A 213 39.40 11.68 -10.90
CA VAL A 213 38.32 11.49 -9.92
C VAL A 213 37.66 12.85 -9.63
N LYS A 214 36.32 12.87 -9.68
CA LYS A 214 35.53 14.05 -9.26
C LYS A 214 35.37 14.02 -7.75
N VAL A 215 36.19 14.80 -7.04
CA VAL A 215 36.16 14.89 -5.57
C VAL A 215 34.96 15.71 -5.12
N LEU A 216 34.14 15.13 -4.23
CA LEU A 216 33.04 15.84 -3.60
C LEU A 216 33.53 16.51 -2.31
N TRP A 217 33.19 17.78 -2.14
CA TRP A 217 33.58 18.57 -0.99
C TRP A 217 32.39 18.75 -0.03
N ILE A 218 32.61 18.52 1.25
CA ILE A 218 31.66 18.82 2.34
C ILE A 218 31.79 20.29 2.72
N ASN A 219 33.02 20.81 2.76
CA ASN A 219 33.37 22.22 2.88
C ASN A 219 34.71 22.45 2.14
N GLN A 220 35.22 23.68 2.10
CA GLN A 220 36.40 24.06 1.30
C GLN A 220 37.69 23.27 1.64
N SER A 221 37.82 22.68 2.83
CA SER A 221 38.99 21.88 3.25
C SER A 221 38.70 20.38 3.40
N ARG A 222 37.44 19.97 3.37
CA ARG A 222 37.00 18.61 3.72
C ARG A 222 36.34 17.90 2.55
N ALA A 223 36.96 16.82 2.10
CA ALA A 223 36.37 15.94 1.10
C ALA A 223 35.42 14.89 1.71
N ALA A 224 34.34 14.59 0.99
CA ALA A 224 33.45 13.46 1.21
C ALA A 224 34.08 12.19 0.62
N ARG A 225 35.05 11.61 1.35
CA ARG A 225 35.88 10.46 0.91
C ARG A 225 35.06 9.27 0.42
N ASP A 226 34.14 8.80 1.25
CA ASP A 226 33.33 7.61 0.95
C ASP A 226 32.35 7.82 -0.19
N GLU A 227 31.75 9.02 -0.27
CA GLU A 227 30.80 9.33 -1.34
C GLU A 227 31.51 9.53 -2.68
N THR A 228 32.67 10.18 -2.67
CA THR A 228 33.55 10.30 -3.83
C THR A 228 33.97 8.93 -4.34
N ALA A 229 34.46 8.06 -3.43
CA ALA A 229 34.88 6.71 -3.74
C ALA A 229 33.74 5.85 -4.30
N PHE A 230 32.55 5.91 -3.68
CA PHE A 230 31.39 5.17 -4.11
C PHE A 230 30.87 5.61 -5.48
N ARG A 231 30.76 6.92 -5.73
CA ARG A 231 30.30 7.45 -7.03
C ARG A 231 31.28 7.13 -8.15
N HIS A 232 32.59 7.21 -7.88
CA HIS A 232 33.62 6.86 -8.86
C HIS A 232 33.58 5.35 -9.20
N ALA A 233 33.40 4.49 -8.19
CA ALA A 233 33.23 3.05 -8.39
C ALA A 233 31.97 2.73 -9.21
N LEU A 234 30.86 3.45 -8.97
CA LEU A 234 29.61 3.31 -9.71
C LEU A 234 29.74 3.77 -11.16
N ALA A 235 30.36 4.92 -11.42
CA ALA A 235 30.65 5.40 -12.77
C ALA A 235 31.55 4.43 -13.54
N THR A 236 32.60 3.91 -12.91
CA THR A 236 33.49 2.91 -13.50
C THR A 236 32.74 1.62 -13.84
N ALA A 237 31.82 1.17 -12.97
CA ALA A 237 30.99 0.00 -13.20
C ALA A 237 30.01 0.18 -14.38
N HIS A 238 29.46 1.39 -14.57
CA HIS A 238 28.66 1.73 -15.76
C HIS A 238 29.50 1.71 -17.04
N ARG A 239 30.70 2.32 -17.03
CA ARG A 239 31.62 2.27 -18.18
C ARG A 239 32.03 0.83 -18.54
N LEU A 240 32.31 -0.01 -17.55
CA LEU A 240 32.62 -1.43 -17.78
C LEU A 240 31.47 -2.17 -18.44
N ARG A 241 30.22 -1.85 -18.08
CA ARG A 241 29.02 -2.42 -18.70
C ARG A 241 28.84 -1.94 -20.14
N GLU A 242 29.02 -0.66 -20.40
CA GLU A 242 28.92 -0.07 -21.74
C GLU A 242 29.99 -0.61 -22.68
N ALA A 243 31.21 -0.81 -22.17
CA ALA A 243 32.31 -1.44 -22.89
C ALA A 243 32.17 -2.98 -23.02
N GLY A 244 31.07 -3.57 -22.52
CA GLY A 244 30.84 -5.02 -22.57
C GLY A 244 31.82 -5.87 -21.75
N GLN A 245 32.60 -5.24 -20.86
CA GLN A 245 33.61 -5.94 -20.05
C GLN A 245 33.01 -6.57 -18.79
N ARG A 246 33.63 -7.65 -18.31
CA ARG A 246 33.22 -8.31 -17.06
C ARG A 246 33.46 -7.40 -15.86
N MET A 247 32.38 -7.06 -15.16
CA MET A 247 32.36 -6.26 -13.93
C MET A 247 32.70 -7.14 -12.71
N THR A 248 33.99 -7.37 -12.46
CA THR A 248 34.49 -8.15 -11.30
C THR A 248 34.50 -7.32 -10.01
N ASP A 249 34.46 -7.99 -8.85
CA ASP A 249 34.48 -7.29 -7.55
C ASP A 249 35.80 -6.52 -7.39
N ALA A 250 36.92 -7.13 -7.80
CA ALA A 250 38.25 -6.51 -7.79
C ALA A 250 38.28 -5.18 -8.54
N LYS A 251 37.80 -5.13 -9.80
CA LYS A 251 37.80 -3.88 -10.59
C LYS A 251 36.98 -2.76 -9.95
N ILE A 252 35.88 -3.09 -9.26
CA ILE A 252 35.05 -2.10 -8.55
C ILE A 252 35.75 -1.63 -7.28
N ILE A 253 36.39 -2.56 -6.55
CA ILE A 253 37.15 -2.26 -5.33
C ILE A 253 38.35 -1.38 -5.65
N ASP A 254 39.13 -1.70 -6.68
CA ASP A 254 40.27 -0.88 -7.14
C ASP A 254 39.83 0.54 -7.55
N ALA A 255 38.64 0.67 -8.15
CA ALA A 255 38.08 1.98 -8.51
C ALA A 255 37.63 2.78 -7.28
N TYR A 256 37.12 2.10 -6.25
CA TYR A 256 36.74 2.70 -4.98
C TYR A 256 37.98 3.15 -4.19
N GLU A 257 38.99 2.29 -4.05
CA GLU A 257 40.20 2.58 -3.29
C GLU A 257 41.01 3.73 -3.89
N ARG A 258 41.16 3.76 -5.22
CA ARG A 258 41.82 4.88 -5.91
C ARG A 258 41.14 6.21 -5.61
N ALA A 259 39.81 6.27 -5.73
CA ALA A 259 39.06 7.48 -5.48
C ALA A 259 39.02 7.88 -3.99
N TYR A 260 39.02 6.90 -3.07
CA TYR A 260 39.15 7.15 -1.64
C TYR A 260 40.50 7.79 -1.31
N ASN A 261 41.60 7.25 -1.86
CA ASN A 261 42.95 7.76 -1.61
C ASN A 261 43.15 9.16 -2.19
N VAL A 262 42.61 9.44 -3.39
CA VAL A 262 42.63 10.78 -3.97
C VAL A 262 41.85 11.77 -3.09
N ALA A 263 40.65 11.41 -2.64
CA ALA A 263 39.86 12.26 -1.74
C ALA A 263 40.53 12.46 -0.37
N GLN A 264 41.23 11.45 0.14
CA GLN A 264 42.02 11.54 1.37
C GLN A 264 43.21 12.48 1.20
N ALA A 265 43.98 12.35 0.12
CA ALA A 265 45.16 13.18 -0.11
C ALA A 265 44.81 14.67 -0.24
N VAL A 266 43.66 14.98 -0.84
CA VAL A 266 43.27 16.33 -1.19
C VAL A 266 42.43 17.01 -0.09
N GLY A 267 41.65 16.26 0.68
CA GLY A 267 40.70 16.81 1.67
C GLY A 267 40.58 15.99 2.95
N ALA A 268 41.72 15.49 3.47
CA ALA A 268 41.79 14.75 4.74
C ALA A 268 41.25 15.56 5.92
N ASP A 269 41.52 16.86 5.98
CA ASP A 269 41.17 17.74 7.11
C ASP A 269 41.73 17.18 8.43
N SER A 270 43.03 16.82 8.43
CA SER A 270 43.76 16.19 9.54
C SER A 270 43.20 14.86 10.07
N ARG A 271 42.31 14.19 9.33
CA ARG A 271 41.79 12.86 9.69
C ARG A 271 42.69 11.74 9.23
N GLU A 272 42.82 10.72 10.07
CA GLU A 272 43.45 9.46 9.67
C GLU A 272 42.65 8.77 8.54
N PRO A 273 43.33 7.99 7.68
CA PRO A 273 42.66 7.14 6.70
C PRO A 273 41.80 6.09 7.42
N GLU A 274 40.49 6.13 7.17
CA GLU A 274 39.52 5.18 7.75
C GLU A 274 38.92 4.36 6.60
N MET A 275 39.76 3.53 5.97
CA MET A 275 39.30 2.71 4.85
C MET A 275 38.50 1.51 5.38
N PRO A 276 37.32 1.23 4.83
CA PRO A 276 36.53 0.08 5.24
C PRO A 276 37.32 -1.25 5.12
N PRO A 277 37.07 -2.24 6.01
CA PRO A 277 37.72 -3.53 5.91
C PRO A 277 37.33 -4.26 4.61
N MET A 278 38.18 -5.18 4.14
CA MET A 278 37.99 -5.86 2.84
C MET A 278 36.62 -6.55 2.71
N ARG A 279 36.08 -7.09 3.81
CA ARG A 279 34.73 -7.70 3.85
C ARG A 279 33.63 -6.72 3.42
N ASP A 280 33.74 -5.46 3.85
CA ASP A 280 32.74 -4.43 3.57
C ASP A 280 32.90 -3.88 2.17
N ARG A 281 34.16 -3.74 1.67
CA ARG A 281 34.46 -3.42 0.27
C ARG A 281 33.90 -4.45 -0.70
N LEU A 282 34.00 -5.74 -0.39
CA LEU A 282 33.37 -6.82 -1.17
C LEU A 282 31.84 -6.70 -1.18
N THR A 283 31.23 -6.38 -0.05
CA THR A 283 29.78 -6.18 0.05
C THR A 283 29.34 -4.95 -0.75
N MET A 284 30.10 -3.86 -0.67
CA MET A 284 29.89 -2.64 -1.47
C MET A 284 30.00 -2.94 -2.97
N ALA A 285 31.00 -3.69 -3.41
CA ALA A 285 31.19 -4.02 -4.82
C ALA A 285 30.02 -4.81 -5.40
N ARG A 286 29.48 -5.78 -4.62
CA ARG A 286 28.27 -6.52 -4.98
C ARG A 286 27.04 -5.61 -5.07
N ARG A 287 26.92 -4.62 -4.17
CA ARG A 287 25.83 -3.62 -4.21
C ARG A 287 25.93 -2.72 -5.43
N VAL A 288 27.12 -2.19 -5.74
CA VAL A 288 27.39 -1.38 -6.94
C VAL A 288 27.02 -2.17 -8.20
N ARG A 289 27.48 -3.43 -8.30
CA ARG A 289 27.09 -4.34 -9.39
C ARG A 289 25.57 -4.51 -9.47
N GLY A 290 24.91 -4.71 -8.32
CA GLY A 290 23.46 -4.82 -8.23
C GLY A 290 22.72 -3.56 -8.73
N TYR A 291 23.20 -2.37 -8.40
CA TYR A 291 22.62 -1.11 -8.89
C TYR A 291 22.74 -0.97 -10.41
N VAL A 292 23.92 -1.27 -10.94
CA VAL A 292 24.16 -1.22 -12.39
C VAL A 292 23.28 -2.24 -13.12
N LEU A 293 23.24 -3.50 -12.69
CA LEU A 293 22.47 -4.56 -13.36
C LEU A 293 20.96 -4.39 -13.23
N SER A 294 20.46 -3.91 -12.09
CA SER A 294 19.02 -3.71 -11.85
C SER A 294 18.43 -2.50 -12.58
N GLY A 295 19.26 -1.68 -13.24
CA GLY A 295 18.80 -0.46 -13.93
C GLY A 295 18.23 0.60 -12.98
N ARG A 296 18.37 0.43 -11.65
CA ARG A 296 18.14 1.49 -10.68
C ARG A 296 19.29 2.48 -10.81
N SER A 297 19.14 3.43 -11.72
CA SER A 297 19.99 4.61 -11.71
C SER A 297 19.88 5.24 -10.33
N ALA A 298 20.97 5.25 -9.58
CA ALA A 298 21.12 6.04 -8.38
C ALA A 298 21.22 7.52 -8.81
N ARG A 299 20.09 8.11 -9.21
CA ARG A 299 19.94 9.56 -9.26
C ARG A 299 19.36 10.02 -7.94
N THR A 300 20.19 10.77 -7.23
CA THR A 300 19.92 11.52 -6.02
C THR A 300 18.64 12.35 -6.17
N GLY A 301 17.81 12.35 -5.13
CA GLY A 301 16.99 13.50 -4.74
C GLY A 301 15.97 14.03 -5.75
N ALA A 302 14.92 13.26 -6.06
CA ALA A 302 13.62 13.83 -6.38
C ALA A 302 12.52 12.82 -6.05
N LYS A 303 11.69 13.13 -5.05
CA LYS A 303 10.36 12.53 -4.89
C LYS A 303 9.50 12.94 -6.08
N LEU A 304 9.69 12.33 -7.24
CA LEU A 304 8.71 12.33 -8.31
C LEU A 304 7.86 11.06 -8.17
N ARG A 305 6.72 11.25 -7.49
CA ARG A 305 5.53 10.39 -7.45
C ARG A 305 5.77 8.94 -7.85
N ALA A 306 6.27 8.15 -6.90
CA ALA A 306 6.05 6.71 -6.90
C ALA A 306 4.58 6.42 -6.51
N SER A 307 3.65 6.77 -7.37
CA SER A 307 2.27 6.29 -7.32
C SER A 307 1.70 6.31 -8.73
N GLU A 308 1.77 5.17 -9.43
CA GLU A 308 0.83 4.68 -10.46
C GLU A 308 1.46 3.50 -11.22
N GLY A 309 1.90 2.48 -10.47
CA GLY A 309 2.13 1.17 -11.07
C GLY A 309 0.80 0.47 -11.34
N VAL A 310 0.69 -0.22 -12.47
CA VAL A 310 -0.51 -1.00 -12.84
C VAL A 310 -0.81 -2.04 -11.77
N GLY A 311 -2.00 -1.96 -11.15
CA GLY A 311 -2.43 -2.84 -10.08
C GLY A 311 -2.53 -4.30 -10.51
N ALA A 312 -2.57 -5.25 -9.56
CA ALA A 312 -2.69 -6.68 -9.89
C ALA A 312 -3.99 -7.03 -10.65
N ARG A 313 -5.10 -6.34 -10.34
CA ARG A 313 -6.38 -6.49 -11.05
C ARG A 313 -6.33 -5.94 -12.48
N GLU A 314 -5.68 -4.80 -12.67
CA GLU A 314 -5.48 -4.19 -13.99
C GLU A 314 -4.56 -5.07 -14.86
N ARG A 315 -3.52 -5.67 -14.28
CA ARG A 315 -2.69 -6.67 -14.96
C ARG A 315 -3.49 -7.89 -15.40
N LYS A 316 -4.40 -8.39 -14.54
CA LYS A 316 -5.30 -9.50 -14.88
C LYS A 316 -6.31 -9.09 -15.96
N ALA A 317 -6.87 -7.89 -15.88
CA ALA A 317 -7.77 -7.33 -16.90
C ALA A 317 -7.07 -7.16 -18.25
N LEU A 318 -5.81 -6.73 -18.30
CA LEU A 318 -5.01 -6.66 -19.52
C LEU A 318 -4.62 -8.05 -20.05
N ALA A 319 -4.41 -9.03 -19.17
CA ALA A 319 -4.17 -10.41 -19.58
C ALA A 319 -5.43 -11.06 -20.21
N THR A 320 -6.62 -10.57 -19.88
CA THR A 320 -7.89 -11.06 -20.44
C THR A 320 -8.40 -10.22 -21.62
N MET A 321 -8.40 -8.89 -21.51
CA MET A 321 -8.97 -7.95 -22.49
C MET A 321 -7.92 -7.22 -23.34
N GLY A 322 -6.64 -7.28 -22.97
CA GLY A 322 -5.57 -6.73 -23.79
C GLY A 322 -5.26 -7.61 -25.00
N ARG A 323 -4.43 -7.12 -25.92
CA ARG A 323 -4.12 -7.78 -27.21
C ARG A 323 -3.80 -9.28 -27.08
N ARG A 324 -3.00 -9.68 -26.08
CA ARG A 324 -2.65 -11.09 -25.84
C ARG A 324 -3.84 -11.92 -25.34
N GLY A 325 -4.67 -11.35 -24.46
CA GLY A 325 -5.88 -12.00 -23.96
C GLY A 325 -6.94 -12.19 -25.04
N GLY A 326 -7.18 -11.15 -25.85
CA GLY A 326 -8.10 -11.20 -26.98
C GLY A 326 -7.69 -12.23 -28.04
N LEU A 327 -6.40 -12.30 -28.38
CA LEU A 327 -5.88 -13.32 -29.30
C LEU A 327 -6.07 -14.74 -28.75
N LYS A 328 -5.78 -14.96 -27.47
CA LYS A 328 -5.93 -16.28 -26.83
C LYS A 328 -7.39 -16.69 -26.65
N ALA A 329 -8.29 -15.73 -26.42
CA ALA A 329 -9.73 -15.97 -26.39
C ALA A 329 -10.27 -16.31 -27.79
N ALA A 330 -9.83 -15.57 -28.83
CA ALA A 330 -10.20 -15.86 -30.22
C ALA A 330 -9.67 -17.23 -30.68
N GLU A 331 -8.46 -17.63 -30.26
CA GLU A 331 -7.91 -18.95 -30.53
C GLU A 331 -8.78 -20.10 -30.00
N ARG A 332 -9.40 -19.94 -28.82
CA ARG A 332 -10.30 -20.95 -28.23
C ARG A 332 -11.58 -21.18 -29.04
N TRP A 333 -11.96 -20.22 -29.87
CA TRP A 333 -13.15 -20.28 -30.72
C TRP A 333 -12.81 -20.54 -32.20
N LYS A 334 -11.53 -20.67 -32.56
CA LYS A 334 -11.12 -20.98 -33.94
C LYS A 334 -11.65 -22.34 -34.39
N ASP A 335 -11.66 -23.32 -33.49
CA ASP A 335 -12.28 -24.61 -33.73
C ASP A 335 -13.60 -24.72 -32.96
N ARG A 336 -14.70 -24.61 -33.71
CA ARG A 336 -16.07 -24.67 -33.18
C ARG A 336 -16.48 -26.09 -32.74
N ASN A 337 -15.73 -27.10 -33.17
CA ASN A 337 -15.97 -28.49 -32.80
C ASN A 337 -15.11 -28.94 -31.60
N SER A 338 -14.25 -28.06 -31.07
CA SER A 338 -13.49 -28.36 -29.85
C SER A 338 -14.41 -28.62 -28.66
N ASP A 339 -13.98 -29.50 -27.74
CA ASP A 339 -14.74 -29.85 -26.53
C ASP A 339 -15.14 -28.60 -25.72
N TYR A 340 -14.21 -27.64 -25.61
CA TYR A 340 -14.46 -26.37 -24.94
C TYR A 340 -15.59 -25.56 -25.62
N ALA A 341 -15.56 -25.43 -26.95
CA ALA A 341 -16.59 -24.68 -27.68
C ALA A 341 -17.96 -25.36 -27.59
N GLN A 342 -18.00 -26.69 -27.68
CA GLN A 342 -19.23 -27.48 -27.56
C GLN A 342 -19.86 -27.38 -26.17
N GLU A 343 -19.06 -27.43 -25.10
CA GLU A 343 -19.55 -27.23 -23.74
C GLU A 343 -20.14 -25.83 -23.52
N GLU A 344 -19.49 -24.79 -24.01
CA GLU A 344 -19.99 -23.41 -23.89
C GLU A 344 -21.27 -23.20 -24.72
N ILE A 345 -21.38 -23.81 -25.90
CA ILE A 345 -22.63 -23.81 -26.70
C ILE A 345 -23.75 -24.51 -25.93
N LYS A 346 -23.50 -25.67 -25.33
CA LYS A 346 -24.51 -26.37 -24.50
C LYS A 346 -24.98 -25.54 -23.31
N LYS A 347 -24.07 -24.82 -22.65
CA LYS A 347 -24.42 -23.88 -21.56
C LYS A 347 -25.32 -22.74 -22.06
N LEU A 348 -24.99 -22.17 -23.22
CA LEU A 348 -25.80 -21.12 -23.85
C LEU A 348 -27.19 -21.63 -24.27
N GLU A 349 -27.27 -22.82 -24.84
CA GLU A 349 -28.54 -23.47 -25.20
C GLU A 349 -29.41 -23.70 -23.96
N LYS A 350 -28.84 -24.25 -22.87
CA LYS A 350 -29.54 -24.43 -21.60
C LYS A 350 -30.04 -23.10 -21.02
N ALA A 351 -29.22 -22.05 -21.06
CA ALA A 351 -29.62 -20.73 -20.61
C ALA A 351 -30.76 -20.15 -21.47
N ASN A 352 -30.72 -20.36 -22.79
CA ASN A 352 -31.78 -19.93 -23.69
C ASN A 352 -33.09 -20.70 -23.45
N GLN A 353 -33.04 -22.01 -23.21
CA GLN A 353 -34.20 -22.82 -22.82
C GLN A 353 -34.82 -22.32 -21.51
N GLN A 354 -34.01 -22.00 -20.50
CA GLN A 354 -34.48 -21.42 -19.24
C GLN A 354 -35.15 -20.06 -19.45
N ARG A 355 -34.56 -19.17 -20.26
CA ARG A 355 -35.17 -17.86 -20.60
C ARG A 355 -36.49 -18.04 -21.33
N GLN A 356 -36.58 -18.97 -22.28
CA GLN A 356 -37.82 -19.25 -23.00
C GLN A 356 -38.91 -19.77 -22.05
N THR A 357 -38.54 -20.66 -21.13
CA THR A 357 -39.46 -21.20 -20.12
C THR A 357 -39.94 -20.10 -19.17
N LYS A 358 -39.04 -19.28 -18.65
CA LYS A 358 -39.38 -18.13 -17.81
C LYS A 358 -40.33 -17.17 -18.52
N GLY A 359 -40.09 -16.88 -19.80
CA GLY A 359 -40.99 -16.08 -20.62
C GLY A 359 -42.38 -16.71 -20.80
N ARG A 360 -42.48 -18.04 -20.91
CA ARG A 360 -43.76 -18.75 -20.94
C ARG A 360 -44.49 -18.68 -19.60
N VAL A 361 -43.77 -18.82 -18.48
CA VAL A 361 -44.33 -18.72 -17.12
C VAL A 361 -44.90 -17.33 -16.88
N THR A 362 -44.13 -16.27 -17.12
CA THR A 362 -44.59 -14.89 -16.96
C THR A 362 -45.80 -14.58 -17.84
N ALA A 363 -45.86 -15.11 -19.07
CA ALA A 363 -47.04 -14.94 -19.91
C ALA A 363 -48.30 -15.62 -19.34
N ARG A 364 -48.15 -16.77 -18.67
CA ARG A 364 -49.26 -17.47 -18.00
C ARG A 364 -49.68 -16.75 -16.73
N GLU A 365 -48.74 -16.28 -15.91
CA GLU A 365 -49.03 -15.49 -14.71
C GLU A 365 -49.86 -14.24 -15.06
N ILE A 366 -49.49 -13.55 -16.14
CA ILE A 366 -50.25 -12.40 -16.63
C ILE A 366 -51.66 -12.84 -17.07
N ALA A 367 -51.80 -13.90 -17.86
CA ALA A 367 -53.12 -14.37 -18.29
C ALA A 367 -54.03 -14.74 -17.11
N ASN A 368 -53.50 -15.53 -16.16
CA ASN A 368 -54.22 -15.93 -14.96
C ASN A 368 -54.66 -14.73 -14.13
N TYR A 369 -53.81 -13.70 -13.97
CA TYR A 369 -54.20 -12.48 -13.27
C TYR A 369 -55.40 -11.78 -13.91
N PHE A 370 -55.45 -11.72 -15.25
CA PHE A 370 -56.60 -11.14 -15.95
C PHE A 370 -57.86 -11.98 -15.76
N ASP A 371 -57.76 -13.31 -15.86
CA ASP A 371 -58.89 -14.22 -15.67
C ASP A 371 -59.40 -14.19 -14.22
N ASP A 372 -58.52 -14.20 -13.23
CA ASP A 372 -58.87 -14.15 -11.80
C ASP A 372 -59.63 -12.87 -11.44
N VAL A 373 -59.15 -11.70 -11.91
CA VAL A 373 -59.83 -10.42 -11.67
C VAL A 373 -61.17 -10.38 -12.39
N PHE A 374 -61.27 -10.93 -13.60
CA PHE A 374 -62.53 -11.02 -14.33
C PHE A 374 -63.54 -11.91 -13.60
N VAL A 375 -63.11 -13.06 -13.06
CA VAL A 375 -63.95 -13.95 -12.26
C VAL A 375 -64.45 -13.26 -10.99
N GLN A 376 -63.61 -12.45 -10.33
CA GLN A 376 -63.97 -11.78 -9.08
C GLN A 376 -64.88 -10.56 -9.27
N THR A 377 -64.70 -9.80 -10.35
CA THR A 377 -65.31 -8.47 -10.51
C THR A 377 -66.26 -8.35 -11.71
N GLY A 378 -66.27 -9.33 -12.61
CA GLY A 378 -66.99 -9.29 -13.87
C GLY A 378 -66.34 -8.41 -14.96
N GLU A 379 -65.20 -7.76 -14.67
CA GLU A 379 -64.47 -6.91 -15.62
C GLU A 379 -62.97 -7.21 -15.63
N TYR A 380 -62.32 -7.05 -16.78
CA TYR A 380 -60.86 -7.19 -16.87
C TYR A 380 -60.11 -6.03 -16.19
N PRO A 381 -58.94 -6.28 -15.58
CA PRO A 381 -58.12 -5.24 -14.98
C PRO A 381 -57.52 -4.30 -16.05
N ALA A 382 -57.14 -3.10 -15.63
CA ALA A 382 -56.40 -2.19 -16.52
C ALA A 382 -54.97 -2.71 -16.73
N VAL A 383 -54.41 -2.51 -17.94
CA VAL A 383 -53.03 -2.93 -18.24
C VAL A 383 -52.00 -2.34 -17.26
N ALA A 384 -52.24 -1.13 -16.75
CA ALA A 384 -51.37 -0.50 -15.76
C ALA A 384 -51.34 -1.26 -14.43
N MET A 385 -52.47 -1.85 -13.99
CA MET A 385 -52.54 -2.66 -12.77
C MET A 385 -51.76 -3.96 -12.96
N ALA A 386 -51.95 -4.64 -14.09
CA ALA A 386 -51.21 -5.86 -14.43
C ALA A 386 -49.70 -5.65 -14.58
N MET A 387 -49.26 -4.47 -15.05
CA MET A 387 -47.84 -4.13 -15.10
C MET A 387 -47.23 -4.08 -13.70
N THR A 388 -47.94 -3.48 -12.75
CA THR A 388 -47.51 -3.37 -11.36
C THR A 388 -47.51 -4.74 -10.68
N GLU A 389 -48.60 -5.49 -10.80
CA GLU A 389 -48.79 -6.77 -10.12
C GLU A 389 -47.82 -7.84 -10.65
N CYS A 390 -47.77 -8.02 -11.97
CA CYS A 390 -46.92 -9.02 -12.61
C CYS A 390 -45.47 -8.53 -12.83
N ARG A 391 -45.13 -7.31 -12.38
CA ARG A 391 -43.81 -6.67 -12.56
C ARG A 391 -43.32 -6.76 -14.01
N ALA A 392 -44.21 -6.52 -14.96
CA ALA A 392 -43.99 -6.72 -16.38
C ALA A 392 -44.14 -5.41 -17.16
N SER A 393 -43.40 -5.29 -18.26
CA SER A 393 -43.53 -4.12 -19.14
C SER A 393 -44.87 -4.14 -19.88
N ARG A 394 -45.35 -2.98 -20.31
CA ARG A 394 -46.61 -2.85 -21.06
C ARG A 394 -46.63 -3.75 -22.31
N SER A 395 -45.53 -3.83 -23.04
CA SER A 395 -45.43 -4.65 -24.25
C SER A 395 -45.47 -6.15 -23.94
N THR A 396 -44.90 -6.56 -22.80
CA THR A 396 -44.97 -7.94 -22.29
C THR A 396 -46.41 -8.33 -21.94
N VAL A 397 -47.12 -7.45 -21.22
CA VAL A 397 -48.53 -7.66 -20.84
C VAL A 397 -49.41 -7.77 -22.08
N LEU A 398 -49.31 -6.81 -23.01
CA LEU A 398 -50.10 -6.83 -24.26
C LEU A 398 -49.84 -8.09 -25.11
N ARG A 399 -48.60 -8.57 -25.13
CA ARG A 399 -48.26 -9.81 -25.85
C ARG A 399 -48.84 -11.04 -25.16
N ALA A 400 -48.83 -11.08 -23.83
CA ALA A 400 -49.38 -12.19 -23.05
C ALA A 400 -50.90 -12.30 -23.21
N ILE A 401 -51.64 -11.19 -23.05
CA ILE A 401 -53.11 -11.20 -23.21
C ILE A 401 -53.53 -11.55 -24.65
N LYS A 402 -52.82 -11.04 -25.66
CA LYS A 402 -53.08 -11.38 -27.07
C LYS A 402 -52.88 -12.88 -27.32
N LYS A 403 -51.87 -13.47 -26.69
CA LYS A 403 -51.58 -14.91 -26.79
C LYS A 403 -52.61 -15.76 -26.04
N ALA A 404 -53.18 -15.24 -24.95
CA ALA A 404 -54.24 -15.89 -24.18
C ALA A 404 -55.63 -15.73 -24.81
N GLY A 405 -55.79 -14.90 -25.86
CA GLY A 405 -57.08 -14.65 -26.48
C GLY A 405 -57.97 -13.68 -25.69
N ILE A 406 -57.40 -12.94 -24.74
CA ILE A 406 -58.13 -11.97 -23.91
C ILE A 406 -58.26 -10.65 -24.68
N GLU A 407 -59.49 -10.29 -25.03
CA GLU A 407 -59.81 -9.01 -25.68
C GLU A 407 -60.25 -7.98 -24.64
N LEU A 408 -59.45 -6.92 -24.48
CA LEU A 408 -59.80 -5.83 -23.58
C LEU A 408 -60.83 -4.90 -24.21
N PRO A 409 -61.83 -4.42 -23.44
CA PRO A 409 -62.84 -3.51 -23.95
C PRO A 409 -62.19 -2.23 -24.50
N ARG A 410 -62.59 -1.84 -25.72
CA ARG A 410 -62.09 -0.65 -26.41
C ARG A 410 -62.84 0.58 -25.92
N GLY A 411 -62.12 1.53 -25.31
CA GLY A 411 -62.68 2.81 -24.89
C GLY A 411 -62.06 3.33 -23.60
N ARG A 412 -62.18 4.64 -23.34
CA ARG A 412 -61.75 5.26 -22.08
C ARG A 412 -62.76 4.86 -21.00
N ARG A 413 -62.34 4.11 -19.97
CA ARG A 413 -63.16 3.86 -18.78
C ARG A 413 -63.67 5.21 -18.24
N LYS A 414 -64.97 5.30 -17.93
CA LYS A 414 -65.56 6.48 -17.29
C LYS A 414 -64.82 6.70 -15.96
N LYS A 415 -64.27 7.91 -15.76
CA LYS A 415 -63.66 8.32 -14.49
C LYS A 415 -64.73 8.19 -13.40
N GLY A 416 -64.53 7.29 -12.44
CA GLY A 416 -65.41 7.17 -11.27
C GLY A 416 -65.69 5.77 -10.75
N VAL A 417 -65.29 4.70 -11.47
CA VAL A 417 -65.40 3.33 -10.94
C VAL A 417 -64.01 2.86 -10.54
N THR A 418 -63.68 3.04 -9.27
CA THR A 418 -62.63 2.27 -8.57
C THR A 418 -63.18 0.88 -8.27
N PRO A 419 -62.46 -0.21 -8.60
CA PRO A 419 -62.57 -1.46 -7.85
C PRO A 419 -61.99 -1.29 -6.45
#